data_AF-A0A969S7F9-F1
#
_entry.id   AF-A0A969S7F9-F1
#
_cell.length_a   1.000
_cell.length_b   1.000
_cell.length_c   1.000
_cell.angle_alpha   90.00
_cell.angle_beta   90.00
_cell.angle_gamma   90.00
#
_symmetry.space_group_name_H-M   'P 1'
#
loop_
_entity.id
_entity.type
_entity.pdbx_description
1 polymer ?
#
loop_
_entity_poly.entity_id
_entity_poly.type
_entity_poly.pdbx_seq_one_letter_code
_entity_poly.pdbx_strand_id
1 'polypeptide(L)'
;MKSSLALALLVDATQSCDRLNYLLDLASSLQQLGHRPHVFALVVVGAPLSWLDSTSPVPIYPVVSHPCPFGPDDLIRQRIQEFVDHLEHRPQSYDIYHAQDMISASALTLMQGLGFIDQFLYTVHEPDLANETYLTPEFRTYHHRAVRAAEYCLCFSDDQQQFLEDQFSAHTLRLATPPLSRVQRRRRRDALSQGRTSRPPSDPRADLHQVAVEQHLTLYEALSEALHQHSHTYAGSRGSWALHYQ
;
A
#
# COMPACT_ATOMS: atom_id res chain seq x y z
N MET A 1 -10.15 23.15 11.76
CA MET A 1 -8.74 22.72 11.67
C MET A 1 -8.75 21.25 11.27
N LYS A 2 -8.06 20.86 10.17
CA LYS A 2 -8.00 19.45 9.74
C LYS A 2 -7.38 18.61 10.88
N SER A 3 -7.93 17.42 11.13
CA SER A 3 -7.45 16.57 12.23
C SER A 3 -6.18 15.84 11.82
N SER A 4 -5.14 15.97 12.63
CA SER A 4 -3.88 15.23 12.45
C SER A 4 -4.13 13.74 12.63
N LEU A 5 -3.80 12.94 11.61
CA LEU A 5 -3.96 11.48 11.61
C LEU A 5 -2.63 10.81 11.90
N ALA A 6 -2.60 9.79 12.76
CA ALA A 6 -1.50 8.85 12.87
C ALA A 6 -1.65 7.75 11.82
N LEU A 7 -0.66 7.61 10.94
CA LEU A 7 -0.72 6.69 9.79
C LEU A 7 0.39 5.66 9.90
N ALA A 8 0.06 4.37 9.80
CA ALA A 8 1.03 3.30 9.61
C ALA A 8 1.08 2.94 8.12
N LEU A 9 2.20 3.21 7.47
CA LEU A 9 2.43 2.96 6.05
C LEU A 9 3.38 1.78 5.89
N LEU A 10 2.92 0.67 5.31
CA LEU A 10 3.68 -0.59 5.26
C LEU A 10 4.11 -0.92 3.83
N VAL A 11 5.34 -1.38 3.67
CA VAL A 11 5.87 -1.82 2.36
C VAL A 11 6.92 -2.93 2.50
N ASP A 12 6.82 -3.96 1.66
CA ASP A 12 7.90 -4.90 1.40
C ASP A 12 8.94 -4.28 0.46
N ALA A 13 10.05 -3.82 1.04
CA ALA A 13 11.17 -3.22 0.32
C ALA A 13 12.26 -4.23 -0.05
N THR A 14 12.01 -5.54 0.12
CA THR A 14 13.03 -6.58 -0.14
C THR A 14 13.32 -6.77 -1.64
N GLN A 15 12.37 -6.43 -2.51
CA GLN A 15 12.51 -6.63 -3.96
C GLN A 15 12.77 -5.34 -4.75
N SER A 16 12.34 -4.18 -4.25
CA SER A 16 12.51 -2.89 -4.96
C SER A 16 12.52 -1.70 -4.02
N CYS A 17 13.57 -0.86 -4.13
CA CYS A 17 13.62 0.42 -3.44
C CYS A 17 12.67 1.47 -4.05
N ASP A 18 12.17 1.27 -5.28
CA ASP A 18 11.33 2.28 -5.94
C ASP A 18 9.99 2.47 -5.21
N ARG A 19 9.39 1.38 -4.69
CA ARG A 19 8.15 1.43 -3.91
C ARG A 19 8.37 2.09 -2.54
N LEU A 20 9.54 1.85 -1.93
CA LEU A 20 9.93 2.53 -0.70
C LEU A 20 10.11 4.03 -0.94
N ASN A 21 10.83 4.44 -1.99
CA ASN A 21 11.02 5.86 -2.32
C ASN A 21 9.67 6.56 -2.53
N TYR A 22 8.77 5.94 -3.30
CA TYR A 22 7.40 6.43 -3.45
C TYR A 22 6.68 6.63 -2.11
N LEU A 23 6.76 5.64 -1.23
CA LEU A 23 6.12 5.72 0.08
C LEU A 23 6.74 6.81 0.98
N LEU A 24 8.05 7.04 0.88
CA LEU A 24 8.74 8.10 1.62
C LEU A 24 8.33 9.50 1.14
N ASP A 25 8.14 9.69 -0.16
CA ASP A 25 7.67 10.97 -0.70
C ASP A 25 6.21 11.25 -0.33
N LEU A 26 5.37 10.21 -0.35
CA LEU A 26 4.01 10.27 0.17
C LEU A 26 4.00 10.61 1.66
N ALA A 27 4.80 9.92 2.47
CA ALA A 27 4.88 10.16 3.90
C ALA A 27 5.38 11.58 4.22
N SER A 28 6.39 12.06 3.49
CA SER A 28 6.89 13.43 3.67
C SER A 28 5.82 14.47 3.38
N SER A 29 5.04 14.25 2.31
CA SER A 29 3.93 15.12 1.94
C SER A 29 2.79 15.08 2.96
N LEU A 30 2.46 13.90 3.50
CA LEU A 30 1.47 13.75 4.58
C LEU A 30 1.89 14.46 5.87
N GLN A 31 3.19 14.42 6.20
CA GLN A 31 3.73 15.15 7.33
C GLN A 31 3.65 16.67 7.12
N GLN A 32 3.91 17.16 5.91
CA GLN A 32 3.74 18.58 5.56
C GLN A 32 2.29 19.04 5.68
N LEU A 33 1.32 18.16 5.43
CA LEU A 33 -0.11 18.42 5.68
C LEU A 33 -0.51 18.33 7.17
N GLY A 34 0.43 17.99 8.07
CA GLY A 34 0.22 17.93 9.51
C GLY A 34 -0.23 16.55 10.02
N HIS A 35 -0.21 15.51 9.21
CA HIS A 35 -0.40 14.12 9.66
C HIS A 35 0.92 13.57 10.29
N ARG A 36 0.83 12.41 10.93
CA ARG A 36 1.95 11.72 11.59
C ARG A 36 2.15 10.34 10.96
N PRO A 37 2.77 10.26 9.77
CA PRO A 37 3.06 8.99 9.13
C PRO A 37 4.26 8.31 9.78
N HIS A 38 4.15 6.99 9.96
CA HIS A 38 5.23 6.08 10.33
C HIS A 38 5.35 5.04 9.23
N VAL A 39 6.55 4.92 8.66
CA VAL A 39 6.81 3.97 7.57
C VAL A 39 7.42 2.70 8.14
N PHE A 40 6.86 1.55 7.77
CA PHE A 40 7.32 0.22 8.14
C PHE A 40 7.81 -0.48 6.88
N ALA A 41 9.12 -0.59 6.75
CA ALA A 41 9.75 -1.14 5.55
C ALA A 41 10.35 -2.51 5.88
N LEU A 42 9.86 -3.57 5.24
CA LEU A 42 10.48 -4.90 5.32
C LEU A 42 11.79 -4.90 4.54
N VAL A 43 12.87 -5.28 5.20
CA VAL A 43 14.24 -5.19 4.67
C VAL A 43 14.97 -6.50 4.92
N VAL A 44 15.85 -6.89 4.01
CA VAL A 44 16.71 -8.06 4.22
C VAL A 44 17.71 -7.75 5.34
N VAL A 45 17.93 -8.68 6.26
CA VAL A 45 18.97 -8.55 7.29
C VAL A 45 20.32 -8.20 6.65
N GLY A 46 20.98 -7.18 7.20
CA GLY A 46 22.26 -6.68 6.68
C GLY A 46 22.16 -5.87 5.38
N ALA A 47 20.94 -5.59 4.87
CA ALA A 47 20.78 -4.68 3.75
C ALA A 47 21.31 -3.28 4.12
N PRO A 48 21.97 -2.58 3.17
CA PRO A 48 22.39 -1.20 3.39
C PRO A 48 21.16 -0.33 3.58
N LEU A 49 20.99 0.22 4.79
CA LEU A 49 19.91 1.13 5.15
C LEU A 49 20.28 2.58 4.83
N SER A 50 20.92 2.84 3.69
CA SER A 50 21.39 4.20 3.33
C SER A 50 20.26 5.23 3.19
N TRP A 51 19.02 4.77 2.99
CA TRP A 51 17.81 5.59 3.04
C TRP A 51 17.35 5.91 4.48
N LEU A 52 17.84 5.20 5.49
CA LEU A 52 17.61 5.50 6.91
C LEU A 52 18.53 6.64 7.38
N ASP A 53 19.71 6.79 6.75
CA ASP A 53 20.62 7.93 6.95
C ASP A 53 20.18 9.19 6.19
N SER A 54 19.12 9.08 5.38
CA SER A 54 18.51 10.23 4.70
C SER A 54 17.90 11.16 5.75
N THR A 55 18.00 12.47 5.51
CA THR A 55 17.39 13.55 6.30
C THR A 55 15.85 13.54 6.23
N SER A 56 15.24 12.37 6.05
CA SER A 56 13.81 12.18 5.96
C SER A 56 13.18 12.69 7.27
N PRO A 57 12.24 13.65 7.21
CA PRO A 57 11.57 14.15 8.39
C PRO A 57 10.60 13.12 8.99
N VAL A 58 10.36 12.01 8.28
CA VAL A 58 9.40 10.95 8.63
C VAL A 58 10.10 9.82 9.37
N PRO A 59 9.55 9.32 10.50
CA PRO A 59 10.03 8.11 11.15
C PRO A 59 9.88 6.87 10.27
N ILE A 60 11.00 6.20 9.99
CA ILE A 60 11.05 4.93 9.26
C ILE A 60 11.52 3.83 10.22
N TYR A 61 10.81 2.71 10.21
CA TYR A 61 11.06 1.56 11.06
C TYR A 61 11.36 0.35 10.18
N PRO A 62 12.60 -0.15 10.17
CA PRO A 62 12.91 -1.37 9.46
C PRO A 62 12.24 -2.55 10.16
N VAL A 63 11.51 -3.34 9.38
CA VAL A 63 11.04 -4.69 9.74
C VAL A 63 12.11 -5.64 9.20
N VAL A 64 12.89 -6.24 10.10
CA VAL A 64 14.06 -7.03 9.67
C VAL A 64 13.60 -8.42 9.28
N SER A 65 13.86 -8.77 8.03
CA SER A 65 13.60 -10.10 7.51
C SER A 65 14.81 -11.02 7.58
N HIS A 66 14.56 -12.28 7.90
CA HIS A 66 15.58 -13.31 8.06
C HIS A 66 15.69 -14.19 6.82
N PRO A 67 16.82 -14.87 6.58
CA PRO A 67 16.94 -15.81 5.47
C PRO A 67 15.84 -16.90 5.55
N CYS A 68 15.13 -17.14 4.45
CA CYS A 68 14.21 -18.26 4.32
C CYS A 68 14.94 -19.39 3.57
N PRO A 69 15.16 -20.56 4.18
CA PRO A 69 15.85 -21.68 3.52
C PRO A 69 14.93 -22.50 2.60
N PHE A 70 13.64 -22.15 2.52
CA PHE A 70 12.60 -22.91 1.84
C PHE A 70 12.11 -22.22 0.55
N GLY A 71 11.02 -22.74 -0.04
CA GLY A 71 10.50 -22.28 -1.32
C GLY A 71 9.84 -20.89 -1.28
N PRO A 72 9.41 -20.36 -2.44
CA PRO A 72 8.79 -19.04 -2.54
C PRO A 72 7.55 -18.85 -1.65
N ASP A 73 6.74 -19.88 -1.48
CA ASP A 73 5.54 -19.83 -0.63
C ASP A 73 5.90 -19.67 0.85
N ASP A 74 6.89 -20.41 1.34
CA ASP A 74 7.40 -20.28 2.71
C ASP A 74 8.06 -18.93 2.93
N LEU A 75 8.76 -18.40 1.92
CA LEU A 75 9.29 -17.03 1.97
C LEU A 75 8.15 -16.03 2.20
N ILE A 76 7.07 -16.09 1.42
CA ILE A 76 5.92 -15.18 1.59
C ILE A 76 5.31 -15.28 2.99
N ARG A 77 5.04 -16.51 3.46
CA ARG A 77 4.52 -16.73 4.82
C ARG A 77 5.44 -16.10 5.87
N GLN A 78 6.74 -16.30 5.73
CA GLN A 78 7.72 -15.75 6.65
C GLN A 78 7.71 -14.21 6.60
N ARG A 79 7.66 -13.60 5.42
CA ARG A 79 7.59 -12.13 5.27
C ARG A 79 6.34 -11.53 5.90
N ILE A 80 5.21 -12.21 5.74
CA ILE A 80 3.94 -11.83 6.39
C ILE A 80 4.10 -11.89 7.91
N GLN A 81 4.65 -12.98 8.44
CA GLN A 81 4.83 -13.15 9.88
C GLN A 81 5.82 -12.14 10.47
N GLU A 82 6.89 -11.80 9.75
CA GLU A 82 7.86 -10.79 10.20
C GLU A 82 7.21 -9.41 10.38
N PHE A 83 6.25 -9.04 9.53
CA PHE A 83 5.44 -7.85 9.74
C PHE A 83 4.54 -7.97 10.98
N VAL A 84 3.82 -9.08 11.11
CA VAL A 84 2.91 -9.34 12.25
C VAL A 84 3.68 -9.25 13.56
N ASP A 85 4.77 -10.02 13.69
CA ASP A 85 5.62 -10.05 14.87
C ASP A 85 6.13 -8.65 15.22
N HIS A 86 6.59 -7.89 14.22
CA HIS A 86 7.11 -6.54 14.46
C HIS A 86 6.03 -5.56 14.93
N LEU A 87 4.81 -5.66 14.39
CA LEU A 87 3.71 -4.74 14.70
C LEU A 87 3.02 -5.08 16.02
N GLU A 88 2.84 -6.36 16.34
CA GLU A 88 2.24 -6.81 17.60
C GLU A 88 2.99 -6.29 18.83
N HIS A 89 4.32 -6.16 18.73
CA HIS A 89 5.15 -5.66 19.84
C HIS A 89 5.17 -4.12 19.96
N ARG A 90 4.38 -3.38 19.16
CA ARG A 90 4.35 -1.91 19.23
C ARG A 90 3.15 -1.41 20.00
N PRO A 91 3.36 -0.55 21.03
CA PRO A 91 2.26 -0.03 21.85
C PRO A 91 1.43 1.05 21.14
N GLN A 92 1.82 1.47 19.93
CA GLN A 92 1.20 2.59 19.24
C GLN A 92 0.06 2.12 18.33
N SER A 93 -1.14 2.64 18.57
CA SER A 93 -2.27 2.55 17.65
C SER A 93 -2.21 3.64 16.59
N TYR A 94 -2.72 3.34 15.40
CA TYR A 94 -2.82 4.27 14.28
C TYR A 94 -4.27 4.47 13.88
N ASP A 95 -4.60 5.65 13.37
CA ASP A 95 -5.93 5.95 12.84
C ASP A 95 -6.15 5.23 11.50
N ILE A 96 -5.08 5.06 10.72
CA ILE A 96 -5.10 4.35 9.44
C ILE A 96 -3.86 3.46 9.33
N TYR A 97 -4.08 2.20 9.00
CA TYR A 97 -3.06 1.30 8.48
C TYR A 97 -3.20 1.23 6.96
N HIS A 98 -2.10 1.35 6.23
CA HIS A 98 -2.11 1.33 4.77
C HIS A 98 -0.97 0.45 4.23
N ALA A 99 -1.35 -0.68 3.63
CA ALA A 99 -0.45 -1.58 2.92
C ALA A 99 -0.22 -1.14 1.47
N GLN A 100 1.05 -1.17 1.05
CA GLN A 100 1.47 -0.85 -0.31
C GLN A 100 1.70 -2.10 -1.17
N ASP A 101 1.55 -3.30 -0.64
CA ASP A 101 1.75 -4.55 -1.38
C ASP A 101 1.01 -5.71 -0.71
N MET A 102 0.94 -6.85 -1.40
CA MET A 102 0.21 -8.02 -0.93
C MET A 102 0.76 -8.56 0.41
N ILE A 103 2.08 -8.52 0.63
CA ILE A 103 2.70 -9.05 1.86
C ILE A 103 2.27 -8.23 3.07
N SER A 104 2.42 -6.91 2.98
CA SER A 104 1.97 -6.00 4.04
C SER A 104 0.45 -6.04 4.24
N ALA A 105 -0.34 -6.15 3.16
CA ALA A 105 -1.81 -6.27 3.26
C ALA A 105 -2.25 -7.58 3.91
N SER A 106 -1.55 -8.68 3.62
CA SER A 106 -1.80 -9.98 4.25
C SER A 106 -1.44 -9.97 5.73
N ALA A 107 -0.36 -9.27 6.12
CA ALA A 107 -0.04 -9.08 7.53
C ALA A 107 -1.13 -8.29 8.26
N LEU A 108 -1.63 -7.19 7.68
CA LEU A 108 -2.74 -6.42 8.25
C LEU A 108 -4.04 -7.23 8.33
N THR A 109 -4.29 -8.11 7.36
CA THR A 109 -5.43 -9.06 7.40
C THR A 109 -5.34 -9.98 8.62
N LEU A 110 -4.14 -10.52 8.91
CA LEU A 110 -3.94 -11.35 10.11
C LEU A 110 -4.12 -10.53 11.39
N MET A 111 -3.54 -9.33 11.45
CA MET A 111 -3.70 -8.45 12.60
C MET A 111 -5.16 -8.07 12.86
N GLN A 112 -5.94 -7.85 11.80
CA GLN A 112 -7.38 -7.58 11.90
C GLN A 112 -8.13 -8.81 12.42
N GLY A 113 -7.85 -10.00 11.88
CA GLY A 113 -8.45 -11.25 12.35
C GLY A 113 -8.12 -11.59 13.82
N LEU A 114 -6.97 -11.12 14.32
CA LEU A 114 -6.55 -11.25 15.71
C LEU A 114 -7.09 -10.11 16.62
N GLY A 115 -7.78 -9.12 16.05
CA GLY A 115 -8.35 -7.99 16.80
C GLY A 115 -7.36 -6.91 17.21
N PHE A 116 -6.16 -6.88 16.61
CA PHE A 116 -5.17 -5.83 16.88
C PHE A 116 -5.48 -4.51 16.16
N ILE A 117 -6.17 -4.59 15.02
CA ILE A 117 -6.60 -3.43 14.23
C ILE A 117 -8.03 -3.64 13.75
N ASP A 118 -8.77 -2.55 13.58
CA ASP A 118 -10.17 -2.64 13.10
C ASP A 118 -10.24 -2.73 11.58
N GLN A 119 -9.42 -1.95 10.87
CA GLN A 119 -9.50 -1.77 9.42
C GLN A 119 -8.17 -1.29 8.83
N PHE A 120 -8.00 -1.49 7.52
CA PHE A 120 -6.84 -1.02 6.78
C PHE A 120 -7.16 -0.71 5.31
N LEU A 121 -6.30 0.11 4.69
CA LEU A 121 -6.30 0.39 3.25
C LEU A 121 -5.26 -0.48 2.54
N TYR A 122 -5.55 -0.87 1.30
CA TYR A 122 -4.62 -1.63 0.47
C TYR A 122 -4.47 -1.00 -0.92
N THR A 123 -3.27 -0.52 -1.28
CA THR A 123 -2.97 -0.15 -2.66
C THR A 123 -2.55 -1.36 -3.48
N VAL A 124 -3.34 -1.69 -4.49
CA VAL A 124 -3.10 -2.82 -5.40
C VAL A 124 -2.29 -2.34 -6.60
N HIS A 125 -1.01 -2.72 -6.66
CA HIS A 125 -0.07 -2.26 -7.69
C HIS A 125 0.04 -3.22 -8.87
N GLU A 126 -0.47 -4.45 -8.73
CA GLU A 126 -0.33 -5.52 -9.70
C GLU A 126 -1.17 -5.23 -10.96
N PRO A 127 -0.55 -4.98 -12.13
CA PRO A 127 -1.24 -4.39 -13.29
C PRO A 127 -2.15 -5.36 -14.05
N ASP A 128 -2.02 -6.67 -13.85
CA ASP A 128 -2.77 -7.72 -14.55
C ASP A 128 -3.32 -8.74 -13.56
N LEU A 129 -4.29 -8.29 -12.76
CA LEU A 129 -4.95 -9.10 -11.73
C LEU A 129 -5.80 -10.23 -12.33
N ALA A 130 -6.25 -10.11 -13.57
CA ALA A 130 -7.02 -11.14 -14.25
C ALA A 130 -6.13 -12.32 -14.70
N ASN A 131 -4.84 -12.05 -14.97
CA ASN A 131 -3.87 -13.04 -15.38
C ASN A 131 -2.99 -13.48 -14.19
N GLU A 132 -3.61 -14.12 -13.22
CA GLU A 132 -2.94 -14.66 -12.04
C GLU A 132 -2.07 -15.90 -12.36
N THR A 133 -1.84 -16.23 -13.63
CA THR A 133 -1.12 -17.44 -14.08
C THR A 133 0.32 -17.50 -13.54
N TYR A 134 0.88 -16.36 -13.13
CA TYR A 134 2.23 -16.26 -12.56
C TYR A 134 2.27 -16.45 -11.03
N LEU A 135 1.13 -16.62 -10.37
CA LEU A 135 1.02 -16.74 -8.92
C LEU A 135 0.83 -18.20 -8.51
N THR A 136 1.57 -18.64 -7.51
CA THR A 136 1.32 -19.93 -6.85
C THR A 136 -0.11 -19.93 -6.27
N PRO A 137 -0.75 -21.11 -6.11
CA PRO A 137 -2.09 -21.19 -5.50
C PRO A 137 -2.16 -20.54 -4.11
N GLU A 138 -1.06 -20.61 -3.38
CA GLU A 138 -0.93 -19.99 -2.07
C GLU A 138 -0.85 -18.46 -2.13
N PHE A 139 0.00 -17.90 -3.00
CA PHE A 139 0.08 -16.46 -3.21
C PHE A 139 -1.30 -15.89 -3.57
N ARG A 140 -2.01 -16.57 -4.47
CA ARG A 140 -3.37 -16.20 -4.87
C ARG A 140 -4.32 -16.16 -3.68
N THR A 141 -4.24 -17.15 -2.80
CA THR A 141 -5.07 -17.21 -1.59
C THR A 141 -4.81 -16.03 -0.67
N TYR A 142 -3.53 -15.66 -0.45
CA TYR A 142 -3.17 -14.49 0.35
C TYR A 142 -3.70 -13.19 -0.27
N HIS A 143 -3.47 -12.99 -1.57
CA HIS A 143 -3.97 -11.84 -2.30
C HIS A 143 -5.50 -11.71 -2.20
N HIS A 144 -6.25 -12.80 -2.45
CA HIS A 144 -7.71 -12.79 -2.39
C HIS A 144 -8.23 -12.44 -1.00
N ARG A 145 -7.58 -12.94 0.05
CA ARG A 145 -7.94 -12.62 1.44
C ARG A 145 -7.66 -11.16 1.75
N ALA A 146 -6.49 -10.65 1.36
CA ALA A 146 -6.11 -9.27 1.58
C ALA A 146 -7.06 -8.27 0.90
N VAL A 147 -7.43 -8.54 -0.36
CA VAL A 147 -8.40 -7.71 -1.10
C VAL A 147 -9.77 -7.69 -0.42
N ARG A 148 -10.26 -8.85 0.06
CA ARG A 148 -11.56 -8.95 0.72
C ARG A 148 -11.58 -8.33 2.13
N ALA A 149 -10.46 -8.34 2.83
CA ALA A 149 -10.35 -7.85 4.19
C ALA A 149 -10.10 -6.33 4.25
N ALA A 150 -9.48 -5.76 3.21
CA ALA A 150 -9.22 -4.32 3.14
C ALA A 150 -10.55 -3.54 3.11
N GLU A 151 -10.62 -2.48 3.91
CA GLU A 151 -11.78 -1.58 3.95
C GLU A 151 -11.95 -0.85 2.62
N TYR A 152 -10.81 -0.44 2.02
CA TYR A 152 -10.75 0.04 0.65
C TYR A 152 -9.52 -0.49 -0.06
N CYS A 153 -9.73 -0.94 -1.29
CA CYS A 153 -8.67 -1.22 -2.26
C CYS A 153 -8.44 0.01 -3.16
N LEU A 154 -7.25 0.59 -3.10
CA LEU A 154 -6.83 1.67 -3.98
C LEU A 154 -6.25 1.05 -5.25
N CYS A 155 -6.74 1.48 -6.41
CA CYS A 155 -6.33 0.94 -7.70
C CYS A 155 -6.09 2.07 -8.71
N PHE A 156 -5.43 1.75 -9.83
CA PHE A 156 -4.93 2.76 -10.76
C PHE A 156 -5.61 2.75 -12.13
N SER A 157 -6.47 1.78 -12.43
CA SER A 157 -7.17 1.68 -13.71
C SER A 157 -8.60 1.19 -13.55
N ASP A 158 -9.43 1.50 -14.55
CA ASP A 158 -10.84 1.10 -14.61
C ASP A 158 -10.94 -0.43 -14.66
N ASP A 159 -10.06 -1.07 -15.43
CA ASP A 159 -10.01 -2.53 -15.54
C ASP A 159 -9.68 -3.18 -14.18
N GLN A 160 -8.74 -2.61 -13.41
CA GLN A 160 -8.43 -3.09 -12.05
C GLN A 160 -9.61 -2.85 -11.12
N GLN A 161 -10.22 -1.66 -11.18
CA GLN A 161 -11.34 -1.29 -10.34
C GLN A 161 -12.50 -2.27 -10.53
N GLN A 162 -12.92 -2.45 -11.79
CA GLN A 162 -14.00 -3.35 -12.18
C GLN A 162 -13.68 -4.80 -11.77
N PHE A 163 -12.44 -5.25 -11.98
CA PHE A 163 -12.03 -6.60 -11.57
C PHE A 163 -12.13 -6.80 -10.06
N LEU A 164 -11.65 -5.84 -9.26
CA LEU A 164 -11.68 -5.93 -7.80
C LEU A 164 -13.12 -5.95 -7.27
N GLU A 165 -13.98 -5.10 -7.83
CA GLU A 165 -15.40 -5.04 -7.48
C GLU A 165 -16.14 -6.32 -7.90
N ASP A 166 -15.95 -6.80 -9.14
CA ASP A 166 -16.68 -7.97 -9.65
C ASP A 166 -16.24 -9.28 -9.01
N GLN A 167 -14.92 -9.47 -8.79
CA GLN A 167 -14.39 -10.75 -8.30
C GLN A 167 -14.40 -10.86 -6.78
N PHE A 168 -14.28 -9.73 -6.06
CA PHE A 168 -14.13 -9.74 -4.61
C PHE A 168 -15.19 -8.93 -3.87
N SER A 169 -16.07 -8.22 -4.58
CA SER A 169 -17.00 -7.26 -3.98
C SER A 169 -16.27 -6.23 -3.11
N ALA A 170 -15.02 -5.91 -3.48
CA ALA A 170 -14.18 -4.99 -2.74
C ALA A 170 -14.71 -3.56 -2.89
N HIS A 171 -14.66 -2.76 -1.83
CA HIS A 171 -14.83 -1.32 -1.96
C HIS A 171 -13.56 -0.75 -2.58
N THR A 172 -13.68 -0.06 -3.70
CA THR A 172 -12.52 0.47 -4.40
C THR A 172 -12.51 1.99 -4.44
N LEU A 173 -11.31 2.54 -4.44
CA LEU A 173 -11.07 3.95 -4.71
C LEU A 173 -10.06 4.04 -5.84
N ARG A 174 -10.52 4.55 -6.99
CA ARG A 174 -9.65 4.75 -8.15
C ARG A 174 -8.78 5.98 -7.92
N LEU A 175 -7.49 5.75 -7.79
CA LEU A 175 -6.47 6.78 -7.94
C LEU A 175 -6.35 7.08 -9.43
N ALA A 176 -6.42 8.36 -9.82
CA ALA A 176 -6.42 8.70 -11.24
C ALA A 176 -5.12 8.19 -11.89
N THR A 177 -5.21 7.36 -12.93
CA THR A 177 -4.00 7.00 -13.68
C THR A 177 -3.37 8.29 -14.19
N PRO A 178 -2.07 8.56 -13.96
CA PRO A 178 -1.44 9.67 -14.64
C PRO A 178 -1.65 9.45 -16.16
N PRO A 179 -1.96 10.50 -16.94
CA PRO A 179 -1.97 10.33 -18.38
C PRO A 179 -0.59 9.82 -18.79
N LEU A 180 -0.53 8.60 -19.37
CA LEU A 180 0.72 8.02 -19.86
C LEU A 180 1.49 9.08 -20.64
N SER A 181 2.74 9.32 -20.26
CA SER A 181 3.60 10.29 -20.95
C SER A 181 3.66 9.93 -22.44
N ARG A 182 3.95 10.90 -23.31
CA ARG A 182 4.11 10.62 -24.77
C ARG A 182 5.09 9.47 -25.02
N VAL A 183 6.09 9.31 -24.15
CA VAL A 183 7.08 8.22 -24.18
C VAL A 183 6.48 6.87 -23.78
N GLN A 184 5.59 6.80 -22.79
CA GLN A 184 4.88 5.57 -22.42
C GLN A 184 3.80 5.17 -23.41
N ARG A 185 3.09 6.14 -24.03
CA ARG A 185 2.19 5.86 -25.16
C ARG A 185 2.97 5.29 -26.34
N ARG A 186 4.15 5.86 -26.62
CA ARG A 186 5.06 5.36 -27.67
C ARG A 186 5.60 3.97 -27.30
N ARG A 187 6.06 3.72 -26.07
CA ARG A 187 6.51 2.39 -25.62
C ARG A 187 5.41 1.33 -25.57
N ARG A 188 4.18 1.67 -25.21
CA ARG A 188 3.02 0.75 -25.25
C ARG A 188 2.64 0.43 -26.70
N ARG A 189 2.69 1.43 -27.58
CA ARG A 189 2.48 1.25 -29.04
C ARG A 189 3.62 0.48 -29.70
N ASP A 190 4.86 0.75 -29.31
CA ASP A 190 6.08 0.13 -29.82
C ASP A 190 6.23 -1.30 -29.26
N ALA A 191 5.84 -1.59 -28.00
CA ALA A 191 5.79 -2.94 -27.43
C ALA A 191 4.71 -3.83 -28.07
N LEU A 192 3.60 -3.22 -28.53
CA LEU A 192 2.57 -3.90 -29.32
C LEU A 192 2.98 -4.13 -30.78
N SER A 193 4.01 -3.43 -31.27
CA SER A 193 4.40 -3.51 -32.68
C SER A 193 5.76 -4.16 -32.93
N GLN A 194 6.79 -3.97 -32.11
CA GLN A 194 8.15 -4.46 -32.37
C GLN A 194 8.99 -4.59 -31.08
N GLY A 195 9.54 -5.78 -30.83
CA GLY A 195 10.52 -6.00 -29.78
C GLY A 195 11.78 -5.14 -29.95
N ARG A 196 11.93 -4.13 -29.05
CA ARG A 196 13.15 -3.34 -28.72
C ARG A 196 13.74 -2.45 -29.83
N THR A 197 14.52 -1.36 -29.60
CA THR A 197 14.85 -0.44 -28.49
C THR A 197 15.57 0.78 -29.10
N SER A 198 15.35 2.00 -28.60
CA SER A 198 16.38 3.05 -28.51
C SER A 198 16.03 4.13 -27.46
N ARG A 199 17.08 4.83 -26.97
CA ARG A 199 17.28 5.53 -25.66
C ARG A 199 16.40 6.80 -25.44
N PRO A 200 15.94 7.13 -24.19
CA PRO A 200 14.91 8.16 -23.96
C PRO A 200 15.42 9.55 -23.50
N PRO A 201 14.61 10.63 -23.65
CA PRO A 201 14.79 11.94 -22.99
C PRO A 201 14.21 11.95 -21.55
N SER A 202 14.57 12.98 -20.76
CA SER A 202 14.17 13.33 -19.35
C SER A 202 13.20 12.37 -18.63
N ASP A 203 13.63 11.84 -17.48
CA ASP A 203 13.05 10.65 -16.83
C ASP A 203 11.53 10.75 -16.61
N PRO A 204 10.71 10.08 -17.46
CA PRO A 204 9.26 10.10 -17.33
C PRO A 204 8.75 9.37 -16.08
N ARG A 205 9.62 8.78 -15.25
CA ARG A 205 9.26 8.18 -13.96
C ARG A 205 8.98 9.23 -12.88
N ALA A 206 9.66 10.38 -12.92
CA ALA A 206 9.52 11.43 -11.91
C ALA A 206 8.12 12.07 -11.94
N ASP A 207 7.59 12.37 -13.14
CA ASP A 207 6.27 12.99 -13.30
C ASP A 207 5.12 12.09 -12.83
N LEU A 208 5.24 10.77 -13.02
CA LEU A 208 4.18 9.82 -12.65
C LEU A 208 4.13 9.55 -11.15
N HIS A 209 5.31 9.51 -10.55
CA HIS A 209 5.47 9.34 -9.11
C HIS A 209 4.81 10.51 -8.36
N GLN A 210 5.06 11.75 -8.78
CA GLN A 210 4.47 12.94 -8.17
C GLN A 210 2.93 12.96 -8.26
N VAL A 211 2.36 12.61 -9.42
CA VAL A 211 0.91 12.52 -9.60
C VAL A 211 0.29 11.47 -8.67
N ALA A 212 0.94 10.32 -8.52
CA ALA A 212 0.46 9.28 -7.61
C ALA A 212 0.51 9.70 -6.13
N VAL A 213 1.51 10.51 -5.74
CA VAL A 213 1.57 11.11 -4.39
C VAL A 213 0.40 12.06 -4.17
N GLU A 214 0.17 13.02 -5.05
CA GLU A 214 -0.89 14.04 -4.93
C GLU A 214 -2.30 13.44 -4.77
N GLN A 215 -2.54 12.31 -5.43
CA GLN A 215 -3.83 11.61 -5.34
C GLN A 215 -4.02 10.91 -4.00
N HIS A 216 -2.97 10.28 -3.49
CA HIS A 216 -3.01 9.74 -2.14
C HIS A 216 -3.25 10.86 -1.13
N LEU A 217 -2.63 12.03 -1.29
CA LEU A 217 -2.89 13.16 -0.41
C LEU A 217 -4.36 13.58 -0.44
N THR A 218 -4.93 13.72 -1.63
CA THR A 218 -6.37 14.05 -1.78
C THR A 218 -7.26 13.05 -1.05
N LEU A 219 -6.93 11.75 -1.14
CA LEU A 219 -7.64 10.70 -0.41
C LEU A 219 -7.49 10.85 1.11
N TYR A 220 -6.28 11.06 1.62
CA TYR A 220 -6.05 11.21 3.06
C TYR A 220 -6.71 12.46 3.64
N GLU A 221 -6.80 13.53 2.87
CA GLU A 221 -7.57 14.71 3.26
C GLU A 221 -9.06 14.40 3.37
N ALA A 222 -9.64 13.70 2.39
CA ALA A 222 -11.04 13.26 2.43
C ALA A 222 -11.31 12.31 3.61
N LEU A 223 -10.40 11.37 3.88
CA LEU A 223 -10.50 10.45 5.03
C LEU A 223 -10.36 11.20 6.37
N SER A 224 -9.46 12.17 6.47
CA SER A 224 -9.32 13.02 7.65
C SER A 224 -10.61 13.81 7.93
N GLU A 225 -11.23 14.36 6.88
CA GLU A 225 -12.50 15.07 6.99
C GLU A 225 -13.64 14.14 7.42
N ALA A 226 -13.74 12.94 6.80
CA ALA A 226 -14.74 11.95 7.16
C ALA A 226 -14.59 11.47 8.61
N LEU A 227 -13.38 11.11 9.04
CA LEU A 227 -13.13 10.70 10.43
C LEU A 227 -13.45 11.82 11.42
N HIS A 228 -13.18 13.08 11.06
CA HIS A 228 -13.51 14.22 11.90
C HIS A 228 -15.03 14.41 12.06
N GLN A 229 -15.78 14.33 10.95
CA GLN A 229 -17.24 14.46 10.98
C GLN A 229 -17.90 13.40 11.86
N HIS A 230 -17.39 12.16 11.83
CA HIS A 230 -17.86 11.06 12.66
C HIS A 230 -17.44 11.17 14.13
N SER A 231 -16.30 11.79 14.42
CA SER A 231 -15.87 12.05 15.81
C SER A 231 -16.75 13.07 16.54
N HIS A 232 -17.39 14.00 15.81
CA HIS A 232 -18.29 15.01 16.41
C HIS A 232 -19.72 14.52 16.62
N THR A 233 -20.14 13.47 15.92
CA THR A 233 -21.45 12.84 16.12
C THR A 233 -21.44 11.75 17.20
N TYR A 234 -20.27 11.28 17.63
CA TYR A 234 -20.12 10.16 18.57
C TYR A 234 -19.24 10.52 19.78
N ALA A 235 -19.77 11.33 20.70
CA ALA A 235 -19.25 11.46 22.06
C ALA A 235 -19.71 10.31 22.99
N GLY A 236 -20.27 9.22 22.45
CA GLY A 236 -20.69 8.04 23.21
C GLY A 236 -20.75 6.81 22.33
N SER A 237 -19.99 5.77 22.72
CA SER A 237 -19.78 4.48 22.05
C SER A 237 -18.76 4.45 20.90
N ARG A 238 -17.56 3.96 21.23
CA ARG A 238 -16.69 3.27 20.26
C ARG A 238 -17.39 1.94 19.95
N GLY A 239 -18.14 1.89 18.87
CA GLY A 239 -18.86 0.70 18.45
C GLY A 239 -19.06 0.71 16.94
N SER A 240 -18.39 -0.24 16.29
CA SER A 240 -18.88 -0.99 15.12
C SER A 240 -19.58 -0.19 14.02
N TRP A 241 -18.87 0.06 12.91
CA TRP A 241 -19.47 0.30 11.59
C TRP A 241 -20.03 -0.99 10.99
N ALA A 242 -20.81 -1.76 11.75
CA ALA A 242 -21.56 -2.89 11.22
C ALA A 242 -23.02 -2.48 11.07
N LEU A 243 -23.38 -1.96 9.91
CA LEU A 243 -24.77 -1.97 9.49
C LEU A 243 -24.89 -2.58 8.09
N HIS A 244 -25.50 -3.76 8.12
CA HIS A 244 -26.14 -4.50 7.04
C HIS A 244 -25.23 -5.14 6.00
N TYR A 245 -25.01 -6.45 6.13
CA TYR A 245 -25.40 -7.44 5.12
C TYR A 245 -25.58 -8.81 5.81
N GLN A 246 -26.81 -9.34 5.73
CA GLN A 246 -27.14 -10.75 5.97
C GLN A 246 -26.98 -11.52 4.66
#